data_AF-Q2RLF7-F1
#
_entry.id   AF-Q2RLF7-F1
#
_cell.length_a   1.000
_cell.length_b   1.000
_cell.length_c   1.000
_cell.angle_alpha   90.00
_cell.angle_beta   90.00
_cell.angle_gamma   90.00
#
_symmetry.space_group_name_H-M   'P 1'
#
loop_
_entity.id
_entity.type
_entity.pdbx_description
1 polymer ?
#
loop_
_entity_poly.entity_id
_entity_poly.type
_entity_poly.pdbx_seq_one_letter_code
_entity_poly.pdbx_strand_id
1 'polypeptide(L)'
;MLEFLEKSIKVTIDTSKCSECETKACIAACKKFARGMLQLKDGVPSVAYLSADEVKRRGTECLACEYECWFRGKSAIKIDVPIEGLDEYLRKRGLS
;
A
#
# COMPACT_ATOMS: atom_id res chain seq x y z
N MET A 1 -11.08 -5.47 5.37
CA MET A 1 -10.16 -5.38 4.22
C MET A 1 -10.34 -4.02 3.58
N LEU A 2 -9.25 -3.31 3.33
CA LEU A 2 -9.23 -2.03 2.60
C LEU A 2 -8.41 -2.23 1.33
N GLU A 3 -8.95 -1.80 0.19
CA GLU A 3 -8.26 -1.86 -1.10
C GLU A 3 -8.37 -0.51 -1.80
N PHE A 4 -7.26 -0.07 -2.39
CA PHE A 4 -7.24 1.12 -3.22
C PHE A 4 -6.15 1.03 -4.29
N LEU A 5 -6.30 1.86 -5.32
CA LEU A 5 -5.34 1.98 -6.41
C LEU A 5 -4.57 3.28 -6.25
N GLU A 6 -3.26 3.21 -6.44
CA GLU A 6 -2.48 4.39 -6.82
C GLU A 6 -2.47 4.48 -8.37
N LYS A 7 -1.42 5.05 -8.97
CA LYS A 7 -1.39 5.28 -10.41
C LYS A 7 -1.21 3.98 -11.22
N SER A 8 -0.31 3.13 -10.76
CA SER A 8 0.14 1.89 -11.41
C SER A 8 0.10 0.69 -10.47
N ILE A 9 0.02 0.90 -9.15
CA ILE A 9 0.02 -0.16 -8.14
C ILE A 9 -1.35 -0.32 -7.46
N LYS A 10 -1.58 -1.51 -6.91
CA LYS A 10 -2.73 -1.81 -6.05
C LYS A 10 -2.24 -2.08 -4.63
N VAL A 11 -2.91 -1.46 -3.65
CA VAL A 11 -2.61 -1.65 -2.22
C VAL A 11 -3.78 -2.34 -1.56
N THR A 12 -3.51 -3.47 -0.90
CA THR A 12 -4.48 -4.21 -0.09
C THR A 12 -4.01 -4.21 1.36
N ILE A 13 -4.92 -3.86 2.28
CA ILE A 13 -4.67 -3.86 3.73
C ILE A 13 -5.68 -4.79 4.40
N ASP A 14 -5.17 -5.83 5.06
CA ASP A 14 -5.95 -6.67 5.96
C ASP A 14 -6.20 -5.94 7.29
N THR A 15 -7.26 -5.13 7.30
CA THR A 15 -7.64 -4.31 8.46
C THR A 15 -8.02 -5.15 9.69
N SER A 16 -8.30 -6.45 9.55
CA SER A 16 -8.58 -7.33 10.70
C SER A 16 -7.36 -7.50 11.62
N LYS A 17 -6.15 -7.42 11.06
CA LYS A 17 -4.88 -7.45 11.80
C LYS A 17 -4.48 -6.09 12.38
N CYS A 18 -5.22 -5.04 12.06
CA CYS A 18 -4.79 -3.67 12.31
C CYS A 18 -5.32 -3.09 13.62
N SER A 19 -6.45 -3.55 14.15
CA SER A 19 -7.05 -3.03 15.40
C SER A 19 -6.04 -3.08 16.56
N GLU A 20 -5.36 -4.22 16.72
CA GLU A 20 -4.37 -4.48 17.78
C GLU A 20 -2.93 -4.08 17.40
N CYS A 21 -2.72 -3.47 16.23
CA CYS A 21 -1.38 -3.03 15.82
C CYS A 21 -0.99 -1.73 16.53
N GLU A 22 -0.24 -1.80 17.63
CA GLU A 22 0.12 -0.61 18.43
C GLU A 22 0.94 0.42 17.66
N THR A 23 1.90 -0.03 16.84
CA THR A 23 2.85 0.88 16.18
C THR A 23 2.22 1.72 15.09
N LYS A 24 1.22 1.16 14.40
CA LYS A 24 0.63 1.74 13.17
C LYS A 24 1.70 2.31 12.22
N ALA A 25 2.87 1.67 12.15
CA ALA A 25 4.08 2.22 11.55
C ALA A 25 3.89 2.65 10.09
N CYS A 26 3.02 1.96 9.35
CA CYS A 26 2.65 2.29 7.97
C CYS A 26 2.06 3.70 7.80
N ILE A 27 1.32 4.23 8.80
CA ILE A 27 0.75 5.59 8.77
C ILE A 27 1.87 6.62 8.86
N ALA A 28 2.78 6.44 9.82
CA ALA A 28 3.95 7.31 9.97
C ALA A 28 4.86 7.25 8.73
N ALA A 29 5.07 6.05 8.17
CA ALA A 29 5.84 5.83 6.96
C ALA A 29 5.23 6.57 5.76
N CYS A 30 3.91 6.43 5.55
CA CYS A 30 3.20 7.11 4.47
C CYS A 30 3.32 8.64 4.57
N LYS A 31 3.31 9.20 5.79
CA LYS A 31 3.54 10.63 6.02
C LYS A 31 4.98 11.04 5.74
N LYS A 32 5.96 10.23 6.13
CA LYS A 32 7.40 10.56 6.03
C LYS A 32 7.96 10.42 4.62
N PHE A 33 7.57 9.36 3.90
CA PHE A 33 8.16 8.98 2.62
C PHE A 33 7.24 9.22 1.40
N ALA A 34 5.96 9.53 1.64
CA ALA A 34 4.99 9.86 0.60
C ALA A 34 4.24 11.15 0.96
N ARG A 35 2.92 11.17 0.76
CA ARG A 35 2.04 12.34 0.98
C ARG A 35 1.04 12.15 2.12
N GLY A 36 1.27 11.16 2.99
CA GLY A 36 0.44 10.92 4.18
C GLY A 36 -1.01 10.56 3.87
N MET A 37 -1.24 9.74 2.84
CA MET A 37 -2.59 9.30 2.43
C MET A 37 -3.25 8.34 3.42
N LEU A 38 -2.46 7.54 4.14
CA LEU A 38 -2.98 6.66 5.18
C LEU A 38 -3.20 7.50 6.45
N GLN A 39 -4.43 7.50 6.96
CA GLN A 39 -4.79 8.08 8.24
C GLN A 39 -5.45 7.04 9.14
N LEU A 40 -5.45 7.30 10.44
CA LEU A 40 -6.14 6.44 11.41
C LEU A 40 -7.64 6.77 11.40
N LYS A 41 -8.46 5.75 11.15
CA LYS A 41 -9.92 5.83 11.27
C LYS A 41 -10.41 4.57 11.95
N ASP A 42 -11.20 4.70 13.01
CA ASP A 42 -11.76 3.57 13.76
C ASP A 42 -10.70 2.53 14.19
N GLY A 43 -9.52 3.02 14.58
CA GLY A 43 -8.41 2.18 15.03
C GLY A 43 -7.63 1.45 13.93
N VAL A 44 -7.93 1.67 12.65
CA VAL A 44 -7.23 1.04 11.51
C VAL A 44 -6.77 2.07 10.45
N PRO A 45 -5.77 1.74 9.61
CA PRO A 45 -5.40 2.60 8.48
C PRO A 45 -6.54 2.75 7.48
N SER A 46 -6.74 3.96 6.98
CA SER A 46 -7.81 4.32 6.05
C SER A 46 -7.39 5.46 5.11
N VAL A 47 -7.99 5.48 3.91
CA VAL A 47 -7.91 6.59 2.95
C VAL A 47 -9.27 7.28 2.77
N ALA A 48 -10.26 7.00 3.63
CA ALA A 48 -11.66 7.39 3.44
C ALA A 48 -11.92 8.91 3.42
N TYR A 49 -10.95 9.73 3.82
CA TYR A 49 -11.03 11.19 3.73
C TYR A 49 -10.65 11.73 2.34
N LEU A 50 -10.22 10.85 1.43
CA LEU A 50 -9.87 11.16 0.05
C LEU A 50 -10.83 10.44 -0.90
N SER A 51 -11.13 11.09 -2.03
CA SER A 51 -11.77 10.42 -3.16
C SER A 51 -10.81 9.41 -3.82
N ALA A 52 -11.36 8.43 -4.56
CA ALA A 52 -10.55 7.45 -5.27
C ALA A 52 -9.57 8.10 -6.27
N ASP A 53 -9.99 9.16 -6.96
CA ASP A 53 -9.13 9.89 -7.90
C ASP A 53 -8.01 10.67 -7.19
N GLU A 54 -8.29 11.21 -6.00
CA GLU A 54 -7.25 11.83 -5.18
C GLU A 54 -6.23 10.80 -4.69
N VAL A 55 -6.66 9.61 -4.27
CA VAL A 55 -5.74 8.52 -3.87
C VAL A 55 -4.84 8.15 -5.05
N LYS A 56 -5.42 7.94 -6.25
CA LYS A 56 -4.68 7.65 -7.47
C LYS A 56 -3.64 8.72 -7.82
N ARG A 57 -3.94 10.00 -7.58
CA ARG A 57 -3.06 11.14 -7.92
C ARG A 57 -2.01 11.44 -6.85
N ARG A 58 -2.35 11.26 -5.56
CA ARG A 58 -1.47 11.65 -4.44
C ARG A 58 -0.43 10.58 -4.12
N GLY A 59 -0.69 9.33 -4.47
CA GLY A 59 0.26 8.23 -4.36
C GLY A 59 1.63 8.55 -4.96
N THR A 60 2.70 8.14 -4.28
CA THR A 60 4.07 8.19 -4.81
C THR A 60 4.63 6.80 -5.06
N GLU A 61 3.88 5.74 -4.76
CA GLU A 61 4.25 4.36 -5.02
C GLU A 61 5.57 3.95 -4.33
N CYS A 62 5.87 4.56 -3.16
CA CYS A 62 7.14 4.42 -2.47
C CYS A 62 7.35 3.10 -1.70
N LEU A 63 6.32 2.26 -1.59
CA LEU A 63 6.30 0.98 -0.85
C LEU A 63 6.57 1.05 0.67
N ALA A 64 6.88 2.23 1.22
CA ALA A 64 7.29 2.38 2.62
C ALA A 64 6.22 1.87 3.62
N CYS A 65 4.93 1.99 3.30
CA CYS A 65 3.87 1.50 4.16
C CYS A 65 3.85 -0.04 4.27
N GLU A 66 4.14 -0.76 3.18
CA GLU A 66 4.26 -2.23 3.18
C GLU A 66 5.46 -2.67 4.01
N TYR A 67 6.65 -2.12 3.74
CA TYR A 67 7.87 -2.46 4.46
C TYR A 67 7.77 -2.16 5.96
N GLU A 68 7.28 -0.98 6.35
CA GLU A 68 7.14 -0.65 7.77
C GLU A 68 6.03 -1.48 8.46
N CYS A 69 4.98 -1.87 7.73
CA CYS A 69 4.01 -2.82 8.25
C CYS A 69 4.61 -4.22 8.45
N TRP A 70 5.51 -4.64 7.57
CA TRP A 70 6.23 -5.91 7.67
C TRP A 70 7.22 -5.92 8.83
N PHE A 71 8.09 -4.91 8.91
CA PHE A 71 9.15 -4.85 9.92
C PHE A 71 8.66 -4.49 11.33
N ARG A 72 7.66 -3.60 11.43
CA ARG A 72 7.27 -2.97 12.70
C ARG A 72 5.79 -3.07 13.00
N GLY A 73 4.99 -3.63 12.09
CA GLY A 73 3.56 -3.80 12.25
C GLY A 73 3.15 -5.26 12.36
N LYS A 74 2.05 -5.61 11.71
CA LYS A 74 1.46 -6.95 11.72
C LYS A 74 1.49 -7.61 10.32
N SER A 75 2.34 -7.12 9.41
CA SER A 75 2.45 -7.62 8.04
C SER A 75 1.09 -7.72 7.33
N ALA A 76 0.30 -6.65 7.45
CA ALA A 76 -1.09 -6.60 6.99
C ALA A 76 -1.25 -5.95 5.60
N ILE A 77 -0.20 -5.33 5.07
CA ILE A 77 -0.22 -4.62 3.79
C ILE A 77 0.45 -5.49 2.74
N LYS A 78 -0.17 -5.55 1.56
CA LYS A 78 0.40 -6.11 0.34
C LYS A 78 0.27 -5.07 -0.78
N ILE A 79 1.35 -4.84 -1.52
CA ILE A 79 1.36 -3.98 -2.69
C ILE A 79 1.65 -4.84 -3.92
N ASP A 80 0.68 -4.90 -4.83
CA ASP A 80 0.88 -5.51 -6.13
C ASP A 80 1.43 -4.44 -7.09
N VAL A 81 2.64 -4.68 -7.62
CA VAL A 81 3.32 -3.81 -8.59
C VAL A 81 3.36 -4.52 -9.95
N PRO A 82 2.29 -4.42 -10.76
CA PRO A 82 2.28 -5.05 -12.07
C PRO A 82 3.29 -4.36 -12.99
N ILE A 83 4.16 -5.13 -13.62
CA ILE A 83 5.05 -4.64 -14.67
C ILE A 83 4.44 -5.05 -16.01
N GLU A 84 3.77 -4.10 -16.65
CA GLU A 84 3.13 -4.32 -17.95
C GLU A 84 4.17 -4.80 -18.97
N GLY A 85 3.87 -5.92 -19.65
CA GLY A 85 4.76 -6.52 -20.65
C GLY A 85 5.90 -7.39 -20.09
N LEU A 86 6.09 -7.50 -18.77
CA LEU A 86 7.17 -8.33 -18.20
C LEU A 86 7.02 -9.82 -18.57
N ASP A 87 5.81 -10.38 -18.48
CA ASP A 87 5.59 -11.79 -18.81
C ASP A 87 5.92 -12.07 -20.29
N GLU A 88 5.57 -11.14 -21.19
CA GLU A 88 5.94 -11.25 -22.60
C GLU A 88 7.45 -11.13 -22.81
N TYR A 89 8.09 -10.21 -22.09
CA TYR A 89 9.54 -10.01 -22.12
C TYR A 89 10.30 -11.27 -21.68
N LEU A 90 9.83 -11.94 -20.62
CA LEU A 90 10.42 -13.18 -20.09
C LEU A 90 10.21 -14.35 -21.06
N ARG A 91 9.00 -14.50 -21.63
CA ARG A 91 8.71 -15.52 -22.66
C ARG A 91 9.66 -15.42 -23.85
N LYS A 92 9.91 -14.22 -24.37
CA LYS A 92 10.83 -13.98 -25.49
C LYS A 92 12.28 -14.41 -25.22
N ARG A 93 12.66 -14.56 -23.94
CA ARG A 93 14.00 -14.95 -23.50
C ARG A 93 14.08 -16.37 -22.96
N GLY A 94 12.97 -17.13 -22.97
CA GLY A 94 12.91 -18.48 -22.40
C GLY A 94 13.10 -18.50 -20.88
N LEU A 95 12.70 -17.42 -20.18
CA LEU A 95 12.85 -17.26 -18.73
C LEU A 95 11.54 -17.47 -17.96
N SER A 96 10.49 -17.97 -18.63
CA SER A 96 9.14 -18.16 -18.10
C SER A 96 8.63 -19.56 -18.38
#